data_AF-C1BQT0-F1
#
_entry.id   AF-C1BQT0-F1
#
_cell.length_a   1.000
_cell.length_b   1.000
_cell.length_c   1.000
_cell.angle_alpha   90.00
_cell.angle_beta   90.00
_cell.angle_gamma   90.00
#
_symmetry.space_group_name_H-M   'P 1'
#
loop_
_entity.id
_entity.type
_entity.pdbx_description
1 polymer ?
#
loop_
_entity_poly.entity_id
_entity_poly.type
_entity_poly.pdbx_seq_one_letter_code
_entity_poly.pdbx_strand_id
1 'polypeptide(L)'
;MQLCLEEESMFSRLLVDLVGRNLKRISVSQRGLLSICENSAFFTKRDLSSLRKLITPLDMSEFDVIFVLGGPGAGKGTQCSKIVEKYGFKHLSAGELLREEMANKDSEYGDIIKHHMVSGSIVPASITCALLKNAMIHSGSPKQFLIDGFPRNQDNVDAWEKSLSPLVNFRFCPILRLR
;
A
#
# COMPACT_ATOMS: atom_id res chain seq x y z
N MET A 1 -6.80 -29.62 24.52
CA MET A 1 -7.03 -29.79 23.07
C MET A 1 -7.20 -28.40 22.47
N GLN A 2 -6.14 -27.61 22.29
CA GLN A 2 -5.03 -27.81 21.34
C GLN A 2 -5.47 -27.68 19.87
N LEU A 3 -6.14 -26.57 19.50
CA LEU A 3 -6.36 -26.19 18.09
C LEU A 3 -6.24 -24.66 17.81
N CYS A 4 -5.76 -23.83 18.75
CA CYS A 4 -5.66 -22.37 18.53
C CYS A 4 -4.26 -21.83 18.19
N LEU A 5 -3.23 -22.68 18.02
CA LEU A 5 -1.83 -22.21 17.91
C LEU A 5 -1.20 -22.34 16.51
N GLU A 6 -1.91 -22.83 15.49
CA GLU A 6 -1.35 -22.94 14.13
C GLU A 6 -1.80 -21.82 13.18
N GLU A 7 -2.90 -21.11 13.46
CA GLU A 7 -3.46 -20.07 12.57
C GLU A 7 -2.73 -18.72 12.63
N GLU A 8 -2.16 -18.38 13.78
CA GLU A 8 -1.24 -17.24 13.92
C GLU A 8 -0.04 -17.38 12.95
N SER A 9 0.29 -18.59 12.49
CA SER A 9 1.43 -18.84 11.61
C SER A 9 1.17 -18.49 10.14
N MET A 10 -0.04 -18.63 9.60
CA MET A 10 -0.23 -18.45 8.15
C MET A 10 -0.36 -16.97 7.78
N PHE A 11 -1.09 -16.19 8.57
CA PHE A 11 -1.23 -14.75 8.36
C PHE A 11 0.05 -14.01 8.75
N SER A 12 0.71 -14.43 9.83
CA SER A 12 2.05 -13.91 10.14
C SER A 12 3.10 -14.36 9.13
N ARG A 13 3.05 -15.57 8.54
CA ARG A 13 3.93 -15.95 7.43
C ARG A 13 3.62 -15.18 6.16
N LEU A 14 2.36 -14.96 5.81
CA LEU A 14 1.99 -14.13 4.65
C LEU A 14 2.43 -12.68 4.85
N LEU A 15 2.26 -12.11 6.03
CA LEU A 15 2.80 -10.79 6.37
C LEU A 15 4.32 -10.78 6.49
N VAL A 16 4.96 -11.80 7.04
CA VAL A 16 6.43 -11.95 7.05
C VAL A 16 6.95 -12.25 5.64
N ASP A 17 6.15 -12.79 4.73
CA ASP A 17 6.51 -12.95 3.32
C ASP A 17 6.22 -11.65 2.53
N LEU A 18 5.23 -10.86 2.92
CA LEU A 18 4.90 -9.57 2.31
C LEU A 18 5.81 -8.44 2.83
N VAL A 19 6.21 -8.49 4.11
CA VAL A 19 7.05 -7.52 4.83
C VAL A 19 8.49 -8.01 4.93
N GLY A 20 8.73 -9.30 5.16
CA GLY A 20 10.06 -9.92 5.31
C GLY A 20 10.62 -10.52 4.01
N ARG A 21 9.90 -10.46 2.88
CA ARG A 21 10.59 -10.30 1.59
C ARG A 21 11.24 -8.91 1.55
N ASN A 22 12.37 -8.78 2.25
CA ASN A 22 13.57 -8.48 1.47
C ASN A 22 13.50 -9.51 0.34
N LEU A 23 13.19 -9.06 -0.88
CA LEU A 23 13.41 -9.86 -2.07
C LEU A 23 14.67 -10.67 -1.78
N LYS A 24 14.69 -11.96 -2.14
CA LYS A 24 15.97 -12.48 -2.61
C LYS A 24 16.42 -11.43 -3.61
N ARG A 25 17.34 -10.58 -3.14
CA ARG A 25 18.16 -9.73 -3.92
C ARG A 25 18.76 -10.79 -4.83
N ILE A 26 18.21 -10.93 -6.01
CA ILE A 26 19.07 -11.09 -7.16
C ILE A 26 19.81 -9.76 -7.16
N SER A 27 20.78 -9.65 -6.23
CA SER A 27 21.99 -8.98 -6.52
C SER A 27 22.52 -9.81 -7.68
N VAL A 28 22.22 -9.36 -8.90
CA VAL A 28 23.37 -9.05 -9.72
C VAL A 28 24.15 -8.08 -8.86
N SER A 29 25.05 -8.66 -8.07
CA SER A 29 25.92 -7.90 -7.19
C SER A 29 26.49 -6.82 -8.07
N GLN A 30 26.26 -5.56 -7.72
CA GLN A 30 26.97 -4.47 -8.35
C GLN A 30 28.48 -4.59 -8.14
N ARG A 31 28.99 -5.54 -7.32
CA ARG A 31 30.40 -5.94 -7.37
C ARG A 31 30.77 -6.73 -8.64
N GLY A 32 29.80 -7.25 -9.39
CA GLY A 32 30.01 -7.86 -10.71
C GLY A 32 30.14 -6.81 -11.81
N LEU A 33 29.23 -5.84 -11.88
CA LEU A 33 29.30 -4.82 -12.95
C LEU A 33 30.27 -3.66 -12.66
N LEU A 34 30.45 -3.22 -11.41
CA LEU A 34 31.51 -2.25 -11.11
C LEU A 34 32.92 -2.87 -11.21
N SER A 35 33.09 -4.16 -10.89
CA SER A 35 34.36 -4.87 -11.11
C SER A 35 34.73 -4.99 -12.59
N ILE A 36 33.73 -5.17 -13.47
CA ILE A 36 33.94 -5.20 -14.92
C ILE A 36 34.28 -3.78 -15.45
N CYS A 37 33.72 -2.73 -14.87
CA CYS A 37 33.96 -1.35 -15.31
C CYS A 37 35.23 -0.72 -14.71
N GLU A 38 35.68 -1.12 -13.53
CA GLU A 38 36.93 -0.61 -12.94
C GLU A 38 38.20 -1.22 -13.57
N ASN A 39 38.07 -2.38 -14.23
CA ASN A 39 39.18 -3.04 -14.94
C ASN A 39 39.26 -2.76 -16.45
N SER A 40 38.45 -1.83 -16.97
CA SER A 40 38.62 -1.35 -18.35
C SER A 40 38.69 0.16 -18.39
N ALA A 41 39.83 0.67 -18.86
CA ALA A 41 40.19 2.09 -18.92
C ALA A 41 39.40 2.86 -20.00
N PHE A 42 38.05 2.82 -19.98
CA PHE A 42 37.25 3.28 -21.12
C PHE A 42 36.14 4.30 -20.81
N PHE A 43 35.79 4.59 -19.56
CA PHE A 43 34.63 5.46 -19.29
C PHE A 43 35.02 6.80 -18.64
N THR A 44 34.75 7.89 -19.36
CA THR A 44 35.03 9.26 -18.90
C THR A 44 33.93 9.76 -17.94
N LYS A 45 34.24 10.77 -17.10
CA LYS A 45 33.32 11.36 -16.11
C LYS A 45 31.94 11.78 -16.67
N ARG A 46 31.82 12.04 -17.97
CA ARG A 46 30.54 12.38 -18.62
C ARG A 46 29.59 11.19 -18.70
N ASP A 47 30.09 9.98 -19.00
CA ASP A 47 29.25 8.78 -19.09
C ASP A 47 28.72 8.31 -17.73
N LEU A 48 29.46 8.57 -16.65
CA LEU A 48 29.00 8.26 -15.29
C LEU A 48 27.75 9.05 -14.91
N SER A 49 27.54 10.25 -15.47
CA SER A 49 26.33 11.04 -15.22
C SER A 49 25.09 10.48 -15.94
N SER A 50 25.29 9.92 -17.14
CA SER A 50 24.26 9.21 -17.91
C SER A 50 23.94 7.84 -17.31
N LEU A 51 24.95 7.11 -16.83
CA LEU A 51 24.77 5.85 -16.09
C LEU A 51 24.11 6.09 -14.73
N ARG A 52 24.37 7.21 -14.04
CA ARG A 52 23.67 7.57 -12.80
C ARG A 52 22.17 7.78 -13.02
N LYS A 53 21.76 8.27 -14.20
CA LYS A 53 20.36 8.38 -14.61
C LYS A 53 19.72 7.03 -14.95
N LEU A 54 20.52 6.03 -15.32
CA LEU A 54 20.07 4.66 -15.59
C LEU A 54 20.12 3.75 -14.35
N ILE A 55 20.93 4.11 -13.34
CA ILE A 55 21.10 3.43 -12.04
C ILE A 55 20.36 4.20 -10.93
N THR A 56 19.37 5.04 -11.26
CA THR A 56 18.39 5.44 -10.25
C THR A 56 17.65 4.18 -9.79
N PRO A 57 17.46 3.98 -8.47
CA PRO A 57 16.90 2.75 -7.95
C PRO A 57 15.53 2.46 -8.59
N LEU A 58 15.38 1.23 -9.08
CA LEU A 58 14.17 0.66 -9.67
C LEU A 58 13.01 0.45 -8.65
N ASP A 59 12.95 1.28 -7.61
CA ASP A 59 11.88 1.31 -6.62
C ASP A 59 11.66 2.77 -6.21
N MET A 60 10.82 3.46 -6.99
CA MET A 60 10.48 4.88 -6.82
C MET A 60 9.03 5.02 -6.32
N SER A 61 8.52 4.09 -5.53
CA SER A 61 7.26 4.32 -4.81
C SER A 61 7.53 5.09 -3.52
N GLU A 62 6.83 6.20 -3.32
CA GLU A 62 6.90 7.00 -2.10
C GLU A 62 6.25 6.28 -0.90
N PHE A 63 5.32 5.37 -1.17
CA PHE A 63 4.52 4.68 -0.16
C PHE A 63 4.40 3.18 -0.43
N ASP A 64 4.33 2.39 0.64
CA ASP A 64 3.95 0.97 0.62
C ASP A 64 2.53 0.81 1.16
N VAL A 65 1.66 0.14 0.41
CA VAL A 65 0.25 -0.05 0.76
C VAL A 65 -0.13 -1.52 0.75
N ILE A 66 -0.84 -1.95 1.80
CA ILE A 66 -1.50 -3.25 1.85
C ILE A 66 -3.00 -3.03 1.98
N PHE A 67 -3.75 -3.44 0.97
CA PHE A 67 -5.21 -3.46 0.99
C PHE A 67 -5.71 -4.68 1.73
N VAL A 68 -6.47 -4.46 2.80
CA VAL A 68 -7.06 -5.51 3.62
C VAL A 68 -8.48 -5.77 3.14
N LEU A 69 -8.67 -6.90 2.45
CA LEU A 69 -9.93 -7.29 1.84
C LEU A 69 -10.66 -8.34 2.70
N GLY A 70 -11.99 -8.36 2.67
CA GLY A 70 -12.77 -9.38 3.35
C GLY A 70 -14.20 -8.95 3.65
N GLY A 71 -15.10 -9.92 3.78
CA GLY A 71 -16.52 -9.67 4.04
C GLY A 71 -16.80 -9.01 5.41
N PRO A 72 -18.04 -8.55 5.64
CA PRO A 72 -18.49 -8.12 6.97
C PRO A 72 -18.26 -9.23 8.01
N GLY A 73 -17.78 -8.87 9.20
CA GLY A 73 -17.51 -9.84 10.27
C GLY A 73 -16.33 -10.80 10.05
N ALA A 74 -15.50 -10.59 9.00
CA ALA A 74 -14.30 -11.40 8.77
C ALA A 74 -13.13 -11.11 9.74
N GLY A 75 -13.29 -10.15 10.67
CA GLY A 75 -12.24 -9.81 11.63
C GLY A 75 -11.15 -8.86 11.12
N LYS A 76 -11.41 -8.13 10.02
CA LYS A 76 -10.44 -7.21 9.40
C LYS A 76 -9.87 -6.18 10.37
N GLY A 77 -10.73 -5.51 11.14
CA GLY A 77 -10.30 -4.49 12.11
C GLY A 77 -9.33 -5.07 13.14
N THR A 78 -9.67 -6.22 13.73
CA THR A 78 -8.79 -6.92 14.68
C THR A 78 -7.43 -7.27 14.07
N GLN A 79 -7.41 -7.76 12.83
CA GLN A 79 -6.14 -8.05 12.15
C GLN A 79 -5.35 -6.79 11.85
N CYS A 80 -5.99 -5.71 11.37
CA CYS A 80 -5.33 -4.43 11.13
C CYS A 80 -4.67 -3.91 12.40
N SER A 81 -5.38 -3.91 13.54
CA SER A 81 -4.82 -3.47 14.83
C SER A 81 -3.58 -4.28 15.23
N LYS A 82 -3.61 -5.61 15.07
CA LYS A 82 -2.44 -6.47 15.34
C LYS A 82 -1.25 -6.14 14.44
N ILE A 83 -1.48 -5.87 13.16
CA ILE A 83 -0.40 -5.54 12.21
C ILE A 83 0.21 -4.17 12.53
N VAL A 84 -0.64 -3.18 12.83
CA VAL A 84 -0.20 -1.84 13.25
C VAL A 84 0.71 -1.94 14.48
N GLU A 85 0.25 -2.64 15.52
CA GLU A 85 1.01 -2.80 16.77
C GLU A 85 2.35 -3.53 16.54
N LYS A 86 2.35 -4.58 15.73
CA LYS A 86 3.53 -5.44 15.54
C LYS A 86 4.56 -4.89 14.54
N TYR A 87 4.11 -4.23 13.48
CA TYR A 87 4.96 -3.85 12.34
C TYR A 87 5.03 -2.34 12.09
N GLY A 88 4.29 -1.53 12.86
CA GLY A 88 4.37 -0.07 12.76
C GLY A 88 3.74 0.52 11.50
N PHE A 89 2.82 -0.21 10.85
CA PHE A 89 2.02 0.34 9.75
C PHE A 89 1.05 1.40 10.27
N LYS A 90 0.69 2.36 9.41
CA LYS A 90 -0.45 3.26 9.68
C LYS A 90 -1.72 2.69 9.08
N HIS A 91 -2.75 2.49 9.88
CA HIS A 91 -4.06 2.05 9.39
C HIS A 91 -4.87 3.25 8.88
N LEU A 92 -5.44 3.11 7.69
CA LEU A 92 -6.36 4.06 7.06
C LEU A 92 -7.65 3.32 6.69
N SER A 93 -8.79 3.79 7.21
CA SER A 93 -10.09 3.26 6.82
C SER A 93 -10.76 4.16 5.81
N ALA A 94 -11.04 3.64 4.60
CA ALA A 94 -11.73 4.40 3.58
C ALA A 94 -13.12 4.86 4.05
N GLY A 95 -13.81 4.03 4.84
CA GLY A 95 -15.12 4.39 5.40
C GLY A 95 -15.04 5.49 6.45
N GLU A 96 -13.95 5.58 7.21
CA GLU A 96 -13.73 6.64 8.20
C GLU A 96 -13.37 7.95 7.52
N LEU A 97 -12.45 7.95 6.56
CA LEU A 97 -12.12 9.12 5.75
C LEU A 97 -13.35 9.71 5.05
N LEU A 98 -14.22 8.86 4.51
CA LEU A 98 -15.48 9.32 3.90
C LEU A 98 -16.43 9.95 4.94
N ARG A 99 -16.51 9.40 6.16
CA ARG A 99 -17.34 9.97 7.24
C ARG A 99 -16.79 11.30 7.75
N GLU A 100 -15.47 11.42 7.88
CA GLU A 100 -14.78 12.65 8.25
C GLU A 100 -15.01 13.73 7.20
N GLU A 101 -14.81 13.41 5.92
CA GLU A 101 -15.02 14.32 4.81
C GLU A 101 -16.50 14.77 4.71
N MET A 102 -17.44 13.84 4.95
CA MET A 102 -18.87 14.15 5.02
C MET A 102 -19.23 15.08 6.19
N ALA A 103 -18.51 14.99 7.31
CA ALA A 103 -18.74 15.84 8.48
C ALA A 103 -18.07 17.21 8.36
N ASN A 104 -17.12 17.37 7.43
CA ASN A 104 -16.41 18.61 7.18
C ASN A 104 -17.32 19.62 6.43
N LYS A 105 -17.60 20.76 7.08
CA LYS A 105 -18.48 21.80 6.53
C LYS A 105 -17.89 22.53 5.32
N ASP A 106 -16.57 22.51 5.19
CA ASP A 106 -15.84 23.16 4.09
C ASP A 106 -15.51 22.17 2.96
N SER A 107 -16.03 20.94 3.02
CA SER A 107 -15.78 19.92 2.00
C SER A 107 -16.60 20.19 0.74
N GLU A 108 -15.92 20.15 -0.42
CA GLU A 108 -16.55 20.14 -1.74
C GLU A 108 -17.24 18.79 -2.06
N TYR A 109 -16.89 17.72 -1.34
CA TYR A 109 -17.40 16.36 -1.57
C TYR A 109 -18.46 15.93 -0.56
N GLY A 110 -18.67 16.68 0.52
CA GLY A 110 -19.51 16.27 1.66
C GLY A 110 -20.91 15.83 1.26
N ASP A 111 -21.61 16.62 0.43
CA ASP A 111 -22.96 16.29 -0.04
C ASP A 111 -23.00 15.08 -0.99
N ILE A 112 -22.00 14.94 -1.87
CA ILE A 112 -21.87 13.80 -2.79
C ILE A 112 -21.66 12.52 -1.98
N ILE A 113 -20.73 12.55 -1.02
CA ILE A 113 -20.44 11.42 -0.14
C ILE A 113 -21.70 11.05 0.65
N LYS A 114 -22.38 12.03 1.25
CA LYS A 114 -23.62 11.82 2.02
C LYS A 114 -24.69 11.13 1.18
N HIS A 115 -24.91 11.59 -0.05
CA HIS A 115 -25.90 11.00 -0.96
C HIS A 115 -25.60 9.52 -1.22
N HIS A 116 -24.35 9.18 -1.54
CA HIS A 116 -23.95 7.80 -1.81
C HIS A 116 -24.01 6.92 -0.56
N MET A 117 -23.56 7.42 0.59
CA MET A 117 -23.57 6.68 1.85
C MET A 117 -24.99 6.37 2.33
N VAL A 118 -25.92 7.32 2.22
CA VAL A 118 -27.33 7.13 2.61
C VAL A 118 -28.05 6.18 1.65
N SER A 119 -27.79 6.29 0.35
CA SER A 119 -28.39 5.39 -0.67
C SER A 119 -27.79 3.98 -0.71
N GLY A 120 -26.70 3.74 0.03
CA GLY A 120 -25.97 2.47 0.01
C GLY A 120 -25.22 2.21 -1.32
N SER A 121 -25.01 3.25 -2.12
CA SER A 121 -24.27 3.16 -3.38
C SER A 121 -22.77 3.41 -3.18
N ILE A 122 -21.96 3.05 -4.17
CA ILE A 122 -20.51 3.22 -4.12
C ILE A 122 -20.15 4.69 -4.39
N VAL A 123 -19.42 5.31 -3.47
CA VAL A 123 -18.85 6.66 -3.67
C VAL A 123 -17.88 6.62 -4.86
N PRO A 124 -17.88 7.64 -5.74
CA PRO A 124 -16.95 7.72 -6.86
C PRO A 124 -15.49 7.43 -6.45
N ALA A 125 -14.84 6.56 -7.22
CA ALA A 125 -13.50 6.09 -6.91
C ALA A 125 -12.48 7.24 -6.82
N SER A 126 -12.61 8.26 -7.67
CA SER A 126 -11.75 9.45 -7.68
C SER A 126 -11.74 10.18 -6.33
N ILE A 127 -12.89 10.31 -5.66
CA ILE A 127 -13.01 10.95 -4.35
C ILE A 127 -12.27 10.11 -3.32
N THR A 128 -12.56 8.80 -3.26
CA THR A 128 -11.93 7.91 -2.28
C THR A 128 -10.40 7.84 -2.48
N CYS A 129 -9.92 7.77 -3.72
CA CYS A 129 -8.48 7.81 -4.03
C CYS A 129 -7.84 9.13 -3.60
N ALA A 130 -8.49 10.27 -3.82
CA ALA A 130 -8.00 11.57 -3.40
C ALA A 130 -7.88 11.68 -1.87
N LEU A 131 -8.89 11.22 -1.14
CA LEU A 131 -8.87 11.21 0.32
C LEU A 131 -7.76 10.30 0.87
N LEU A 132 -7.62 9.09 0.33
CA LEU A 132 -6.55 8.17 0.71
C LEU A 132 -5.16 8.76 0.42
N LYS A 133 -4.97 9.35 -0.77
CA LYS A 133 -3.73 10.03 -1.14
C LYS A 133 -3.39 11.14 -0.14
N ASN A 134 -4.36 11.99 0.16
CA ASN A 134 -4.17 13.09 1.10
C ASN A 134 -3.83 12.55 2.50
N ALA A 135 -4.52 11.53 2.99
CA ALA A 135 -4.23 10.92 4.28
C ALA A 135 -2.81 10.33 4.36
N MET A 136 -2.33 9.70 3.28
CA MET A 136 -0.96 9.17 3.19
C MET A 136 0.10 10.28 3.17
N ILE A 137 -0.15 11.39 2.47
CA ILE A 137 0.78 12.53 2.43
C ILE A 137 0.85 13.23 3.80
N HIS A 138 -0.32 13.51 4.40
CA HIS A 138 -0.39 14.23 5.68
C HIS A 138 0.10 13.41 6.87
N SER A 139 0.22 12.08 6.76
CA SER A 139 0.76 11.28 7.85
C SER A 139 2.25 11.53 8.10
N GLY A 140 3.00 12.00 7.10
CA GLY A 140 4.45 12.22 7.17
C GLY A 140 5.27 10.92 7.28
N SER A 141 5.13 10.23 8.41
CA SER A 141 5.71 8.92 8.71
C SER A 141 4.76 8.09 9.58
N PRO A 142 4.71 6.74 9.45
CA PRO A 142 5.44 5.90 8.50
C PRO A 142 4.96 6.08 7.05
N LYS A 143 5.73 5.56 6.09
CA LYS A 143 5.36 5.49 4.66
C LYS A 143 4.67 4.16 4.28
N GLN A 144 4.30 3.37 5.29
CA GLN A 144 3.67 2.05 5.18
C GLN A 144 2.24 2.12 5.68
N PHE A 145 1.27 1.73 4.85
CA PHE A 145 -0.15 1.84 5.15
C PHE A 145 -0.89 0.52 5.00
N LEU A 146 -1.82 0.29 5.92
CA LEU A 146 -2.88 -0.70 5.79
C LEU A 146 -4.15 0.04 5.42
N ILE A 147 -4.73 -0.26 4.27
CA ILE A 147 -5.98 0.35 3.84
C ILE A 147 -7.08 -0.69 3.91
N ASP A 148 -8.14 -0.41 4.67
CA ASP A 148 -9.34 -1.25 4.73
C ASP A 148 -10.58 -0.54 4.16
N GLY A 149 -11.53 -1.34 3.66
CA GLY A 149 -12.78 -0.83 3.10
C GLY A 149 -12.69 -0.28 1.67
N PHE A 150 -11.53 -0.41 1.01
CA PHE A 150 -11.25 -0.07 -0.39
C PHE A 150 -10.15 -1.03 -0.93
N PRO A 151 -10.13 -1.34 -2.23
CA PRO A 151 -11.17 -1.13 -3.24
C PRO A 151 -12.41 -2.02 -3.02
N ARG A 152 -13.58 -1.60 -3.50
CA ARG A 152 -14.86 -2.35 -3.38
C ARG A 152 -15.37 -2.96 -4.68
N ASN A 153 -14.91 -2.46 -5.82
CA ASN A 153 -15.28 -2.95 -7.15
C ASN A 153 -14.11 -2.73 -8.14
N GLN A 154 -14.28 -3.18 -9.38
CA GLN A 154 -13.24 -3.04 -10.41
C GLN A 154 -12.94 -1.56 -10.71
N ASP A 155 -13.95 -0.70 -10.80
CA ASP A 155 -13.76 0.74 -11.05
C ASP A 155 -12.84 1.41 -10.00
N ASN A 156 -12.90 0.96 -8.74
CA ASN A 156 -11.99 1.41 -7.68
C ASN A 156 -10.54 0.98 -7.95
N VAL A 157 -10.33 -0.26 -8.39
CA VAL A 157 -9.01 -0.78 -8.75
C VAL A 157 -8.45 0.02 -9.91
N ASP A 158 -9.22 0.18 -10.99
CA ASP A 158 -8.79 0.88 -12.20
C ASP A 158 -8.45 2.35 -11.91
N ALA A 159 -9.26 3.02 -11.09
CA ALA A 159 -9.00 4.39 -10.67
C ALA A 159 -7.75 4.51 -9.80
N TRP A 160 -7.52 3.56 -8.88
CA TRP A 160 -6.29 3.50 -8.09
C TRP A 160 -5.07 3.28 -8.98
N GLU A 161 -5.13 2.31 -9.89
CA GLU A 161 -4.02 1.97 -10.76
C GLU A 161 -3.61 3.15 -11.64
N LYS A 162 -4.60 3.85 -12.19
CA LYS A 162 -4.38 5.03 -13.02
C LYS A 162 -3.77 6.21 -12.24
N SER A 163 -4.14 6.39 -10.97
CA SER A 163 -3.83 7.63 -10.23
C SER A 163 -2.67 7.50 -9.24
N LEU A 164 -2.45 6.31 -8.67
CA LEU A 164 -1.58 6.11 -7.51
C LEU A 164 -0.51 5.04 -7.71
N SER A 165 -0.67 4.07 -8.62
CA SER A 165 0.38 3.05 -8.86
C SER A 165 1.75 3.61 -9.23
N PRO A 166 1.90 4.74 -9.95
CA PRO A 166 3.23 5.31 -10.20
C PRO A 166 3.95 5.79 -8.92
N LEU A 167 3.22 6.00 -7.83
CA LEU A 167 3.72 6.56 -6.57
C LEU A 167 3.70 5.54 -5.43
N VAL A 168 3.03 4.40 -5.60
CA VAL A 168 2.71 3.48 -4.51
C VAL A 168 2.96 2.03 -4.93
N ASN A 169 3.74 1.32 -4.13
CA ASN A 169 3.83 -0.13 -4.19
C ASN A 169 2.68 -0.71 -3.38
N PHE A 170 1.72 -1.39 -4.02
CA PHE A 170 0.53 -1.88 -3.35
C PHE A 170 0.33 -3.40 -3.50
N ARG A 171 -0.28 -4.02 -2.48
CA ARG A 171 -0.57 -5.46 -2.43
C ARG A 171 -1.95 -5.71 -1.84
N PHE A 172 -2.57 -6.81 -2.22
CA PHE A 172 -3.84 -7.24 -1.64
C PHE A 172 -3.62 -8.34 -0.60
N CYS A 173 -4.23 -8.18 0.57
CA CYS A 173 -4.25 -9.13 1.67
C CYS A 173 -5.70 -9.55 1.94
N PRO A 174 -6.18 -10.65 1.35
CA PRO A 174 -7.51 -11.16 1.64
C PRO A 174 -7.55 -11.81 3.03
N ILE A 175 -8.48 -11.36 3.87
CA ILE A 175 -8.84 -12.00 5.13
C ILE A 175 -10.01 -12.93 4.85
N LEU A 176 -9.67 -14.21 4.70
CA LEU A 176 -10.63 -15.28 4.66
C LEU A 176 -10.96 -15.67 6.09
N ARG A 177 -12.26 -15.71 6.42
CA ARG A 177 -12.71 -16.36 7.64
C ARG A 177 -12.53 -17.86 7.42
N LEU A 178 -11.45 -18.41 7.95
CA LEU A 178 -11.29 -19.86 8.06
C LEU A 178 -12.42 -20.34 9.00
N ARG A 179 -13.26 -21.23 8.48
CA ARG A 179 -14.31 -21.91 9.24
C ARG A 179 -13.73 -23.17 9.86
#